data_AF-A0A0Q6U8Q0-F1
#
_entry.id   AF-A0A0Q6U8Q0-F1
#
_cell.length_a   1.000
_cell.length_b   1.000
_cell.length_c   1.000
_cell.angle_alpha   90.00
_cell.angle_beta   90.00
_cell.angle_gamma   90.00
#
_symmetry.space_group_name_H-M   'P 1'
#
loop_
_entity.id
_entity.type
_entity.pdbx_description
1 polymer ?
#
loop_
_entity_poly.entity_id
_entity_poly.type
_entity_poly.pdbx_seq_one_letter_code
_entity_poly.pdbx_strand_id
1 'polypeptide(L)'
;MGKPWFHTKRYGVGAGLPCSWEGWALLAVFTAAIVGVRFLPGALTSAHPWIDPALRGGLIVGVIALAWLKSDGPWLWRWGGK
;
A
#
# COMPACT_ATOMS: atom_id res chain seq x y z
N MET A 1 -6.91 16.32 -13.57
CA MET A 1 -6.42 15.18 -12.78
C MET A 1 -5.88 15.75 -11.47
N GLY A 2 -6.30 15.22 -10.32
CA GLY A 2 -5.80 15.69 -9.02
C GLY A 2 -4.29 15.47 -8.89
N LYS A 3 -3.63 16.18 -7.96
CA LYS A 3 -2.20 16.00 -7.71
C LYS A 3 -1.89 14.52 -7.42
N PRO A 4 -0.96 13.88 -8.16
CA PRO A 4 -0.60 12.49 -7.92
C PRO A 4 0.06 12.36 -6.56
N TRP A 5 -0.17 11.24 -5.88
CA TRP A 5 0.44 10.93 -4.60
C TRP A 5 1.74 10.15 -4.78
N PHE A 6 1.84 9.42 -5.89
CA PHE A 6 2.99 8.60 -6.24
C PHE A 6 3.36 8.81 -7.71
N HIS A 7 4.66 8.79 -8.00
CA HIS A 7 5.16 8.73 -9.37
C HIS A 7 5.33 7.29 -9.81
N THR A 8 4.90 6.96 -11.01
CA THR A 8 5.18 5.67 -11.64
C THR A 8 6.68 5.47 -11.81
N LYS A 9 7.18 4.26 -11.53
CA LYS A 9 8.62 3.96 -11.65
C LYS A 9 9.07 4.12 -13.11
N ARG A 10 10.31 4.60 -13.28
CA ARG A 10 10.96 4.64 -14.61
C ARG A 10 11.24 3.24 -15.13
N TYR A 11 11.58 2.30 -14.25
CA TYR A 11 11.88 0.92 -14.59
C TYR A 11 10.95 -0.06 -13.85
N GLY A 12 10.53 -1.10 -14.56
CA GLY A 12 9.65 -2.16 -14.03
C GLY A 12 8.18 -1.75 -13.91
N VAL A 13 7.45 -2.42 -13.03
CA VAL A 13 6.04 -2.16 -12.71
C VAL A 13 5.94 -1.53 -11.33
N GLY A 14 5.08 -0.53 -11.20
CA GLY A 14 4.70 0.03 -9.91
C GLY A 14 4.90 1.53 -9.80
N ALA A 15 4.74 2.01 -8.56
CA ALA A 15 5.02 3.38 -8.17
C ALA A 15 6.29 3.47 -7.31
N GLY A 16 6.97 4.61 -7.39
CA GLY A 16 8.11 4.97 -6.56
C GLY A 16 7.69 5.50 -5.20
N LEU A 17 8.58 6.28 -4.58
CA LEU A 17 8.30 6.94 -3.31
C LEU A 17 7.14 7.94 -3.45
N PRO A 18 6.42 8.23 -2.34
CA PRO A 18 5.41 9.28 -2.33
C PRO A 18 6.00 10.61 -2.80
N CYS A 19 5.28 11.30 -3.68
CA CYS A 19 5.64 12.65 -4.13
C CYS A 19 4.81 13.74 -3.43
N SER A 20 3.76 13.35 -2.70
CA SER A 20 2.89 14.25 -1.96
C SER A 20 2.78 13.85 -0.49
N TRP A 21 2.34 14.78 0.35
CA TRP A 21 2.14 14.53 1.78
C TRP A 21 1.04 13.47 2.01
N GLU A 22 0.05 13.37 1.13
CA GLU A 22 -1.01 12.36 1.20
C GLU A 22 -0.45 10.95 1.04
N GLY A 23 0.52 10.76 0.12
CA GLY A 23 1.17 9.45 -0.04
C GLY A 23 2.02 9.06 1.18
N TRP A 24 2.67 10.02 1.83
CA TRP A 24 3.34 9.80 3.12
C TRP A 24 2.35 9.48 4.24
N ALA A 25 1.23 10.21 4.31
CA ALA A 25 0.17 9.93 5.28
C ALA A 25 -0.41 8.52 5.10
N LEU A 26 -0.63 8.09 3.84
CA LEU A 26 -1.08 6.73 3.53
C LEU A 26 -0.07 5.68 4.05
N LEU A 27 1.23 5.87 3.80
CA LEU A 27 2.25 4.95 4.31
C LEU A 27 2.33 4.95 5.84
N ALA A 28 2.20 6.10 6.49
CA ALA A 28 2.19 6.20 7.94
C ALA A 28 0.98 5.44 8.55
N VAL A 29 -0.22 5.66 8.00
CA VAL A 29 -1.45 4.96 8.41
C VAL A 29 -1.32 3.45 8.17
N PHE A 30 -0.80 3.04 7.02
CA PHE A 30 -0.58 1.63 6.72
C PHE A 30 0.41 0.98 7.68
N THR A 31 1.52 1.66 7.98
CA THR A 31 2.52 1.16 8.93
C THR A 31 1.92 1.02 10.32
N ALA A 32 1.20 2.04 10.78
CA ALA A 32 0.49 2.00 12.05
C ALA A 32 -0.56 0.88 12.09
N ALA A 33 -1.29 0.64 10.99
CA ALA A 33 -2.27 -0.44 10.91
C ALA A 33 -1.60 -1.81 10.99
N ILE A 34 -0.53 -2.06 10.23
CA ILE A 34 0.22 -3.33 10.24
C ILE A 34 0.82 -3.63 11.62
N VAL A 35 1.36 -2.60 12.29
CA VAL A 35 1.85 -2.72 13.67
C VAL A 35 0.68 -2.93 14.63
N GLY A 36 -0.43 -2.23 14.42
CA GLY A 36 -1.68 -2.34 15.18
C GLY A 36 -2.24 -3.77 15.23
N VAL A 37 -2.14 -4.52 14.12
CA VAL A 37 -2.54 -5.95 14.07
C VAL A 37 -1.87 -6.77 15.18
N ARG A 38 -0.64 -6.44 15.60
CA ARG A 38 0.06 -7.18 16.67
C ARG A 38 -0.64 -7.13 18.02
N PHE A 39 -1.47 -6.11 18.24
CA PHE A 39 -2.20 -5.88 19.48
C PHE A 39 -3.60 -6.51 19.50
N LEU A 40 -3.98 -7.28 18.46
CA LEU A 40 -5.23 -8.04 18.47
C LEU A 40 -5.24 -9.06 19.63
N PRO A 41 -6.39 -9.28 20.29
CA PRO A 41 -6.49 -10.26 21.37
C PRO A 41 -6.02 -11.64 20.94
N GLY A 42 -5.16 -12.27 21.74
CA GLY A 42 -4.65 -13.62 21.49
C GLY A 42 -5.76 -14.67 21.38
N ALA A 43 -6.86 -14.49 22.11
CA ALA A 43 -8.04 -15.36 22.03
C ALA A 43 -8.68 -15.35 20.63
N LEU A 44 -8.75 -14.19 19.99
CA LEU A 44 -9.34 -14.04 18.65
C LEU A 44 -8.46 -14.69 17.58
N THR A 45 -7.14 -14.47 17.67
CA THR A 45 -6.17 -15.03 16.71
C THR A 45 -5.96 -16.53 16.89
N SER A 46 -6.09 -17.06 18.11
CA SER A 46 -6.02 -18.51 18.37
C SER A 46 -7.28 -19.25 17.92
N ALA A 47 -8.46 -18.63 18.08
CA ALA A 47 -9.73 -19.20 17.62
C ALA A 47 -9.87 -19.17 16.09
N HIS A 48 -9.21 -18.21 15.42
CA HIS A 48 -9.27 -18.08 13.98
C HIS A 48 -7.90 -17.65 13.41
N PRO A 49 -7.01 -18.62 13.13
CA PRO A 49 -5.63 -18.35 12.72
C PRO A 49 -5.53 -17.60 11.38
N TRP A 50 -6.60 -17.62 10.57
CA TRP A 50 -6.66 -16.92 9.28
C TRP A 50 -6.89 -15.40 9.40
N ILE A 51 -7.34 -14.89 10.55
CA ILE A 51 -7.66 -13.46 10.70
C ILE A 51 -6.43 -12.56 10.54
N ASP A 52 -5.31 -12.91 11.18
CA ASP A 52 -4.07 -12.11 11.08
C ASP A 52 -3.55 -12.01 9.64
N PRO A 53 -3.31 -13.12 8.89
CA PRO A 53 -2.85 -13.02 7.52
C PRO A 53 -3.88 -12.40 6.58
N ALA A 54 -5.18 -12.64 6.78
CA ALA A 54 -6.22 -12.01 5.97
C ALA A 54 -6.27 -10.49 6.16
N LEU A 55 -6.16 -10.01 7.40
CA LEU A 55 -6.16 -8.58 7.70
C LEU A 55 -4.91 -7.89 7.15
N ARG A 56 -3.72 -8.47 7.37
CA ARG A 56 -2.47 -7.94 6.79
C ARG A 56 -2.51 -7.95 5.27
N GLY A 57 -2.97 -9.04 4.67
CA GLY A 57 -3.15 -9.18 3.22
C GLY A 57 -4.09 -8.11 2.67
N GLY A 58 -5.24 -7.91 3.31
CA GLY A 58 -6.21 -6.86 2.96
C GLY A 58 -5.62 -5.46 3.04
N LEU A 59 -4.86 -5.14 4.09
CA LEU A 59 -4.16 -3.86 4.23
C LEU A 59 -3.14 -3.65 3.10
N ILE A 60 -2.35 -4.67 2.76
CA ILE A 60 -1.36 -4.61 1.68
C ILE A 60 -2.05 -4.36 0.34
N VAL A 61 -3.09 -5.15 0.02
CA VAL A 61 -3.87 -4.99 -1.22
C VAL A 61 -4.52 -3.62 -1.28
N GLY A 62 -5.06 -3.12 -0.16
CA GLY A 62 -5.66 -1.79 -0.07
C GLY A 62 -4.66 -0.67 -0.35
N VAL A 63 -3.46 -0.73 0.24
CA VAL A 63 -2.40 0.25 -0.05
C VAL A 63 -1.96 0.19 -1.50
N ILE A 64 -1.79 -1.01 -2.06
CA ILE A 64 -1.38 -1.19 -3.46
C ILE A 64 -2.44 -0.61 -4.40
N ALA A 65 -3.72 -0.88 -4.15
CA ALA A 65 -4.83 -0.37 -4.93
C ALA A 65 -4.91 1.17 -4.85
N LEU A 66 -4.78 1.75 -3.66
CA LEU A 66 -4.74 3.20 -3.49
C LEU A 66 -3.53 3.83 -4.18
N ALA A 67 -2.35 3.22 -4.07
CA ALA A 67 -1.16 3.68 -4.76
C ALA A 67 -1.35 3.62 -6.29
N TRP A 68 -1.97 2.57 -6.82
CA TRP A 68 -2.29 2.45 -8.24
C TRP A 68 -3.26 3.54 -8.72
N LEU A 69 -4.35 3.77 -7.98
CA LEU A 69 -5.37 4.78 -8.31
C LEU A 69 -4.87 6.23 -8.18
N LYS A 70 -3.92 6.47 -7.28
CA LYS A 70 -3.34 7.80 -7.00
C LYS A 70 -1.97 8.01 -7.63
N SER A 71 -1.55 7.10 -8.51
CA SER A 71 -0.35 7.28 -9.32
C SER A 71 -0.59 8.26 -10.46
N ASP A 72 0.48 8.91 -10.91
CA ASP A 72 0.48 9.81 -12.07
C ASP A 72 0.18 9.12 -13.41
N GLY A 73 0.22 7.79 -13.47
CA GLY A 73 -0.12 7.01 -14.64
C GLY A 73 -0.34 5.51 -14.34
N PRO A 74 -0.73 4.73 -15.36
CA PRO A 74 -0.97 3.30 -15.19
C PRO A 74 0.34 2.57 -14.88
N TRP A 75 0.25 1.57 -14.01
CA TRP A 75 1.36 0.66 -13.70
C TRP A 75 1.56 -0.34 -14.84
N LEU A 76 2.35 0.08 -15.83
CA LEU A 76 2.77 -0.76 -16.93
C LEU A 76 4.23 -1.15 -16.73
N TRP A 77 4.64 -2.27 -17.32
CA TRP A 77 6.05 -2.63 -17.37
C TRP A 77 6.80 -1.60 -18.22
N ARG A 78 7.78 -0.92 -17.62
CA ARG A 78 8.61 0.08 -18.28
C ARG A 78 10.06 -0.38 -18.35
N TRP A 79 10.63 -0.36 -19.55
CA TRP A 79 12.06 -0.57 -19.77
C TRP A 79 12.90 0.70 -19.58
N GLY A 80 12.33 1.78 -19.00
CA GLY A 80 12.99 3.08 -18.86
C GLY A 80 13.16 3.87 -20.15
N GLY A 81 12.49 3.45 -21.23
CA GLY A 81 12.45 4.16 -22.50
C GLY A 81 11.54 5.39 -22.42
N LYS A 82 12.17 6.56 -22.53
CA LYS A 82 11.66 7.94 -22.62
C LYS A 82 10.36 8.23 -21.86
#